data_AF-A0A1I3TWA5-F1
#
_entry.id   AF-A0A1I3TWA5-F1
#
_cell.length_a   1.000
_cell.length_b   1.000
_cell.length_c   1.000
_cell.angle_alpha   90.00
_cell.angle_beta   90.00
_cell.angle_gamma   90.00
#
_symmetry.space_group_name_H-M   'P 1'
#
loop_
_entity.id
_entity.type
_entity.pdbx_description
1 polymer ?
#
loop_
_entity_poly.entity_id
_entity_poly.type
_entity_poly.pdbx_seq_one_letter_code
_entity_poly.pdbx_strand_id
1 'polypeptide(L)' 'MVTTTIPATGLGEVIITTSGGNTNQIAQSATGEEIPQGTKIMVSDVIGHTLLVQPFLANEKVE' A
#
# COMPACT_ATOMS: atom_id res chain seq x y z
N MET A 1 3.88 -4.13 -1.46
CA MET A 1 2.69 -4.96 -1.20
C MET A 1 2.38 -4.95 0.29
N VAL A 2 1.15 -5.27 0.70
CA VAL A 2 0.78 -5.31 2.12
C VAL A 2 1.41 -6.52 2.81
N THR A 3 2.17 -6.29 3.88
CA THR A 3 2.77 -7.32 4.75
C THR A 3 1.95 -7.54 6.01
N THR A 4 1.29 -6.50 6.53
CA THR A 4 0.30 -6.57 7.62
C THR A 4 -0.96 -5.84 7.17
N THR A 5 -2.12 -6.50 7.27
CA THR A 5 -3.43 -5.94 6.85
C THR A 5 -3.60 -4.50 7.29
N ILE A 6 -4.02 -3.65 6.34
CA ILE A 6 -4.30 -2.23 6.59
C ILE A 6 -5.82 -2.12 6.82
N PRO A 7 -6.29 -1.84 8.05
CA PRO A 7 -7.71 -1.67 8.31
C PRO A 7 -8.26 -0.41 7.62
N ALA A 8 -9.58 -0.37 7.43
CA ALA A 8 -10.32 0.79 6.93
C ALA A 8 -9.97 2.10 7.66
N THR A 9 -9.78 2.00 8.98
CA THR A 9 -9.27 3.07 9.83
C THR A 9 -8.16 2.52 10.71
N GLY A 10 -6.97 3.14 10.66
CA GLY A 10 -5.79 2.69 11.37
C GLY A 10 -4.60 2.44 10.44
N LEU A 11 -3.64 1.67 10.93
CA LEU A 11 -2.34 1.48 10.28
C LEU A 11 -2.10 -0.01 10.03
N GLY A 12 -1.41 -0.29 8.93
CA GLY A 12 -0.79 -1.57 8.63
C GLY A 12 0.63 -1.39 8.13
N GLU A 13 1.17 -2.43 7.49
CA GLU A 13 2.54 -2.42 6.98
C GLU A 13 2.56 -2.82 5.51
N VAL A 14 3.42 -2.14 4.75
CA VAL A 14 3.74 -2.51 3.38
C VAL A 14 5.24 -2.70 3.22
N ILE A 15 5.62 -3.54 2.26
CA ILE A 15 6.98 -3.61 1.75
C ILE A 15 7.07 -2.87 0.41
N ILE A 16 8.03 -1.96 0.31
CA ILE A 16 8.40 -1.25 -0.92
C ILE A 16 9.72 -1.84 -1.43
N THR A 17 9.65 -2.41 -2.63
CA THR A 17 10.82 -2.96 -3.33
C THR A 17 11.34 -1.95 -4.33
N THR A 18 12.63 -1.63 -4.23
CA THR A 18 13.37 -0.75 -5.14
C THR A 18 14.63 -1.45 -5.62
N SER A 19 15.40 -0.82 -6.52
CA SER A 19 16.73 -1.32 -6.90
C SER A 19 17.70 -1.41 -5.71
N GLY A 20 17.50 -0.60 -4.66
CA GLY A 20 18.30 -0.62 -3.43
C GLY A 20 17.88 -1.67 -2.41
N GLY A 21 16.87 -2.49 -2.72
CA GLY A 21 16.35 -3.53 -1.83
C GLY A 21 14.93 -3.24 -1.34
N ASN A 22 14.55 -3.93 -0.26
CA ASN A 22 13.22 -3.89 0.32
C ASN A 22 13.19 -3.05 1.60
N THR A 23 12.17 -2.21 1.76
CA THR A 23 11.91 -1.47 3.00
C THR A 23 10.49 -1.72 3.47
N ASN A 24 10.33 -2.00 4.76
CA ASN A 24 9.02 -2.01 5.41
C ASN A 24 8.64 -0.58 5.77
N GLN A 25 7.38 -0.22 5.55
CA GLN A 25 6.86 1.13 5.76
C GLN A 25 5.47 1.06 6.40
N ILE A 26 5.18 2.03 7.27
CA ILE A 26 3.85 2.20 7.85
C ILE A 26 2.90 2.73 6.77
N ALA A 27 1.71 2.13 6.67
CA ALA A 27 0.72 2.51 5.67
C ALA A 27 -0.69 2.67 6.25
N GLN A 28 -1.46 3.55 5.63
CA GLN A 28 -2.87 3.79 5.91
C GLN A 28 -3.68 3.70 4.61
N SER A 29 -4.92 3.23 4.70
CA SER A 29 -5.84 3.18 3.55
C SER A 29 -6.24 4.59 3.11
N ALA A 30 -6.07 4.88 1.81
CA ALA A 30 -6.50 6.13 1.19
C ALA A 30 -8.00 6.14 0.86
N THR A 31 -8.62 4.97 0.72
CA THR A 31 -10.04 4.82 0.35
C THR A 31 -10.96 4.66 1.55
N GLY A 32 -10.40 4.46 2.75
CA GLY A 32 -11.17 4.11 3.95
C GLY A 32 -11.69 2.67 3.93
N GLU A 33 -11.15 1.81 3.05
CA GLU A 33 -11.48 0.39 2.98
C GLU A 33 -10.31 -0.46 3.51
N GLU A 34 -10.62 -1.66 4.01
CA GLU A 34 -9.59 -2.61 4.41
C GLU A 34 -8.79 -3.10 3.20
N ILE A 35 -7.46 -3.19 3.36
CA ILE A 35 -6.56 -3.74 2.37
C ILE A 35 -5.88 -4.98 2.98
N PRO A 36 -6.29 -6.20 2.58
CA PRO A 36 -5.76 -7.44 3.12
C PRO A 36 -4.27 -7.64 2.85
N GLN A 37 -3.59 -8.37 3.73
CA GLN A 37 -2.23 -8.85 3.50
C GLN A 37 -2.09 -9.53 2.13
N GLY A 38 -0.96 -9.31 1.46
CA GLY A 38 -0.68 -9.84 0.13
C GLY A 38 -1.11 -8.93 -1.02
N THR A 39 -1.95 -7.92 -0.75
CA THR A 39 -2.46 -7.01 -1.78
C THR A 39 -1.32 -6.18 -2.38
N LYS A 40 -1.29 -6.11 -3.72
CA LYS A 40 -0.46 -5.12 -4.43
C LYS A 40 -1.10 -3.76 -4.26
N ILE A 41 -0.27 -2.75 -4.00
CA ILE A 41 -0.73 -1.41 -3.67
C ILE A 41 -0.12 -0.39 -4.61
N MET A 42 -0.82 0.73 -4.74
CA MET A 42 -0.30 1.98 -5.27
C MET A 42 -0.19 2.97 -4.11
N VAL A 43 0.92 3.71 -4.05
CA VAL A 43 1.08 4.82 -3.11
C VAL A 43 0.47 6.07 -3.73
N SER A 44 -0.51 6.66 -3.07
CA SER A 44 -1.21 7.85 -3.54
C SER A 44 -0.61 9.14 -2.95
N ASP A 45 -0.15 9.09 -1.70
CA ASP A 45 0.45 10.25 -1.00
C ASP A 45 1.33 9.81 0.18
N VAL A 46 2.07 10.76 0.77
CA VAL A 46 2.90 10.56 1.96
C VAL A 46 2.60 11.63 3.01
N ILE A 47 2.15 11.21 4.19
CA ILE A 47 1.87 12.10 5.31
C ILE A 47 2.82 11.77 6.46
N GLY A 48 3.81 12.64 6.68
CA GLY A 48 4.87 12.40 7.66
C GLY A 48 5.68 11.14 7.29
N HIS A 49 5.53 10.08 8.08
CA HIS A 49 6.18 8.79 7.85
C HIS A 49 5.19 7.67 7.46
N THR A 50 3.94 8.05 7.13
CA THR A 50 2.87 7.11 6.75
C THR A 50 2.57 7.24 5.27
N LEU A 51 2.57 6.11 4.57
CA LEU A 51 2.16 6.02 3.18
C LEU A 51 0.64 5.90 3.09
N LEU A 52 -0.01 6.80 2.36
CA LEU A 52 -1.40 6.59 1.96
C LEU A 52 -1.43 5.69 0.72
N VAL A 53 -2.12 4.56 0.83
CA VAL A 53 -2.12 3.52 -0.20
C VAL A 53 -3.52 3.04 -0.54
N GLN A 54 -3.67 2.51 -1.75
CA GLN A 54 -4.88 1.87 -2.23
C GLN A 54 -4.54 0.60 -3.03
N PRO A 55 -5.47 -0.36 -3.20
CA PRO A 55 -5.24 -1.53 -4.03
C PRO A 55 -4.81 -1.14 -5.45
N PHE A 56 -3.74 -1.77 -5.94
CA PHE A 56 -3.33 -1.62 -7.34
C PHE A 56 -4.22 -2.51 -8.21
N LEU A 57 -5.20 -1.89 -8.87
CA LEU A 57 -5.95 -2.53 -9.94
C LEU A 57 -5.14 -2.38 -11.23
N ALA A 58 -4.59 -3.47 -11.73
CA ALA A 58 -3.97 -3.46 -13.04
C ALA A 58 -5.09 -3.26 -14.07
N ASN A 59 -5.18 -2.09 -14.70
CA ASN A 59 -5.97 -1.97 -15.92
C ASN A 59 -5.35 -2.87 -16.99
N GLU A 60 -6.19 -3.67 -17.64
CA GLU A 60 -5.82 -4.44 -18.83
C GLU A 60 -5.11 -3.52 -19.82
N LYS A 61 -4.05 -4.06 -20.44
CA LYS A 61 -3.25 -3.35 -21.44
C LYS A 61 -4.20 -2.73 -22.48
N VAL A 62 -4.11 -1.42 -22.66
CA VAL A 62 -4.60 -0.80 -23.90
C VAL A 62 -3.61 -1.24 -24.97
N GLU A 63 -4.07 -2.08 -25.90
CA GLU A 63 -3.34 -2.48 -27.12
C GLU A 63 -2.98 -1.29 -28.00
#